data_AF-A0A2T0SYE6-F1
#
_entry.id   AF-A0A2T0SYE6-F1
#
_cell.length_a   1.000
_cell.length_b   1.000
_cell.length_c   1.000
_cell.angle_alpha   90.00
_cell.angle_beta   90.00
_cell.angle_gamma   90.00
#
_symmetry.space_group_name_H-M   'P 1'
#
loop_
_entity.id
_entity.type
_entity.pdbx_description
1 polymer ?
#
loop_
_entity_poly.entity_id
_entity_poly.type
_entity_poly.pdbx_seq_one_letter_code
_entity_poly.pdbx_strand_id
1 'polypeptide(L)'
;MELNYHLMESHLGKQFGTGWGNGYVELPEGHPWFNVHYEHIPVDIHGGLTYANFEEGKGWVIGFDTAHYGDSPDNWSEEAVLANWKTELDEERLKRDQLEESGNIERYLFRVGVIYQLQESINTLEQLLL
;
A
#
# COMPACT_ATOMS: atom_id res chain seq x y z
N MET A 1 6.35 -13.32 -7.00
CA MET A 1 7.51 -12.41 -6.92
C MET A 1 7.68 -12.03 -5.46
N GLU A 2 8.88 -12.06 -4.91
CA GLU A 2 9.13 -11.68 -3.51
C GLU A 2 9.19 -10.15 -3.42
N LEU A 3 8.48 -9.55 -2.47
CA LEU A 3 8.46 -8.09 -2.26
C LEU A 3 9.53 -7.69 -1.24
N ASN A 4 10.20 -6.58 -1.48
CA ASN A 4 11.20 -6.05 -0.55
C ASN A 4 10.53 -5.08 0.43
N TYR A 5 10.55 -5.45 1.72
CA TYR A 5 9.99 -4.64 2.80
C TYR A 5 11.12 -3.92 3.55
N HIS A 6 10.94 -2.62 3.77
CA HIS A 6 11.83 -1.78 4.55
C HIS A 6 11.06 -1.19 5.71
N LEU A 7 11.27 -1.77 6.89
CA LEU A 7 10.66 -1.27 8.11
C LEU A 7 11.58 -0.26 8.81
N MET A 8 10.98 0.77 9.40
CA MET A 8 11.68 1.77 10.20
C MET A 8 11.06 1.90 11.57
N GLU A 9 11.82 1.50 12.59
CA GLU A 9 11.43 1.69 13.99
C GLU A 9 11.25 3.18 14.31
N SER A 10 10.11 3.49 14.96
CA SER A 10 9.85 4.80 15.54
C SER A 10 10.76 4.98 16.75
N HIS A 11 11.71 5.92 16.62
CA HIS A 11 12.57 6.33 17.73
C HIS A 11 11.78 7.11 18.82
N LEU A 12 10.48 7.36 18.58
CA LEU A 12 9.56 8.08 19.45
C LEU A 12 8.60 7.13 20.20
N GLY A 13 8.55 5.84 19.84
CA GLY A 13 7.51 4.88 20.26
C GLY A 13 7.30 4.78 21.77
N LYS A 14 8.35 4.55 22.54
CA LYS A 14 8.24 4.47 24.01
C LYS A 14 8.04 5.81 24.71
N GLN A 15 8.42 6.90 24.06
CA GLN A 15 8.50 8.21 24.70
C GLN A 15 7.24 9.07 24.46
N PHE A 16 6.54 8.83 23.35
CA PHE A 16 5.38 9.62 22.93
C PHE A 16 4.11 8.82 22.65
N GLY A 17 4.13 7.49 22.84
CA GLY A 17 2.95 6.65 22.59
C GLY A 17 2.66 6.55 21.10
N THR A 18 3.60 5.97 20.36
CA THR A 18 3.38 5.53 18.97
C THR A 18 3.64 4.04 18.86
N GLY A 19 3.10 3.42 17.80
CA GLY A 19 3.40 2.04 17.42
C GLY A 19 4.89 1.83 17.13
N TRP A 20 5.26 0.58 16.85
CA TRP A 20 6.65 0.18 16.67
C TRP A 20 7.37 0.96 15.57
N GLY A 21 6.71 1.25 14.44
CA GLY A 21 7.37 1.91 13.33
C GLY A 21 6.48 2.09 12.12
N ASN A 22 7.04 2.76 11.12
CA ASN A 22 6.47 2.92 9.78
C ASN A 22 7.23 2.02 8.80
N GLY A 23 6.79 1.96 7.56
CA GLY A 23 7.52 1.16 6.58
C GLY A 23 7.26 1.56 5.15
N TYR A 24 8.07 0.95 4.29
CA TYR A 24 8.05 1.10 2.85
C TYR A 24 8.10 -0.28 2.20
N VAL A 25 7.42 -0.44 1.06
CA VAL A 25 7.55 -1.60 0.19
C VAL A 25 8.00 -1.15 -1.19
N GLU A 26 8.89 -1.92 -1.80
CA GLU A 26 9.24 -1.77 -3.21
C GLU A 26 8.29 -2.65 -4.04
N LEU A 27 7.59 -2.03 -4.98
CA LEU A 27 6.74 -2.70 -5.94
C LEU A 27 7.49 -2.93 -7.26
N PRO A 28 7.51 -4.17 -7.78
CA PRO A 28 8.06 -4.47 -9.09
C PRO A 28 7.18 -3.90 -10.22
N GLU A 29 7.75 -3.67 -11.40
CA GLU A 29 7.05 -3.12 -12.59
C GLU A 29 5.80 -3.92 -13.03
N GLY A 30 5.69 -5.19 -12.64
CA GLY A 30 4.51 -6.04 -12.92
C GLY A 30 3.40 -5.95 -11.87
N HIS A 31 3.60 -5.21 -10.77
CA HIS A 31 2.62 -5.11 -9.69
C HIS A 31 1.40 -4.30 -10.13
N PRO A 32 0.15 -4.69 -9.77
CA PRO A 32 -1.07 -3.94 -10.11
C PRO A 32 -1.08 -2.49 -9.67
N TRP A 33 -0.29 -2.15 -8.64
CA TRP A 33 -0.19 -0.80 -8.08
C TRP A 33 1.12 -0.09 -8.43
N PHE A 34 1.90 -0.65 -9.36
CA PHE A 34 3.05 0.06 -9.90
C PHE A 34 2.58 1.36 -10.60
N ASN A 35 3.24 2.49 -10.32
CA ASN A 35 2.84 3.83 -10.77
C ASN A 35 1.45 4.30 -10.31
N VAL A 36 0.88 3.67 -9.27
CA VAL A 36 -0.39 4.09 -8.68
C VAL A 36 -0.12 4.94 -7.44
N HIS A 37 -0.74 6.12 -7.37
CA HIS A 37 -0.68 6.99 -6.19
C HIS A 37 -1.40 6.32 -5.01
N TYR A 38 -0.86 6.49 -3.81
CA TYR A 38 -1.30 5.73 -2.63
C TYR A 38 -2.77 5.98 -2.26
N GLU A 39 -3.30 7.17 -2.48
CA GLU A 39 -4.72 7.51 -2.23
C GLU A 39 -5.70 6.69 -3.05
N HIS A 40 -5.23 6.08 -4.14
CA HIS A 40 -6.07 5.31 -5.04
C HIS A 40 -5.95 3.79 -4.82
N ILE A 41 -5.09 3.35 -3.90
CA ILE A 41 -4.88 1.93 -3.60
C ILE A 41 -5.89 1.48 -2.54
N PRO A 42 -6.79 0.53 -2.85
CA PRO A 42 -7.89 0.18 -1.96
C PRO A 42 -7.47 -0.89 -0.93
N VAL A 43 -6.47 -0.59 -0.11
CA VAL A 43 -6.04 -1.44 1.01
C VAL A 43 -6.44 -0.84 2.34
N ASP A 44 -6.82 -1.68 3.30
CA ASP A 44 -7.16 -1.26 4.65
C ASP A 44 -5.98 -1.56 5.59
N ILE A 45 -5.09 -0.58 5.70
CA ILE A 45 -3.87 -0.68 6.50
C ILE A 45 -3.94 0.35 7.61
N HIS A 46 -3.53 -0.07 8.80
CA HIS A 46 -3.59 0.79 9.97
C HIS A 46 -2.75 2.05 9.76
N GLY A 47 -3.33 3.19 10.10
CA GLY A 47 -2.82 4.55 9.85
C GLY A 47 -2.64 4.93 8.37
N GLY A 48 -2.90 3.98 7.46
CA GLY A 48 -3.03 4.22 6.03
C GLY A 48 -1.71 4.29 5.28
N LEU A 49 -1.84 4.44 3.96
CA LEU A 49 -0.71 4.72 3.10
C LEU A 49 -0.38 6.21 3.13
N THR A 50 0.91 6.53 3.09
CA THR A 50 1.40 7.91 3.25
C THR A 50 2.39 8.34 2.18
N TYR A 51 2.82 7.41 1.32
CA TYR A 51 3.80 7.69 0.27
C TYR A 51 3.59 6.78 -0.94
N ALA A 52 3.75 7.33 -2.15
CA ALA A 52 3.88 6.57 -3.40
C ALA A 52 4.73 7.36 -4.40
N ASN A 53 5.92 6.87 -4.74
CA ASN A 53 6.77 7.50 -5.74
C ASN A 53 7.80 6.53 -6.34
N PHE A 54 8.39 6.92 -7.46
CA PHE A 54 9.53 6.22 -8.04
C PHE A 54 10.83 6.61 -7.32
N GLU A 55 11.57 5.61 -6.84
CA GLU A 55 12.86 5.75 -6.19
C GLU A 55 13.96 5.13 -7.07
N GLU A 56 14.98 5.93 -7.41
CA GLU A 56 16.08 5.47 -8.25
C GLU A 56 16.81 4.29 -7.59
N GLY A 57 16.96 3.19 -8.34
CA GLY A 57 17.58 1.95 -7.85
C GLY A 57 16.67 1.03 -7.04
N LYS A 58 15.41 1.42 -6.78
CA LYS A 58 14.42 0.61 -6.04
C LYS A 58 13.14 0.33 -6.83
N GLY A 59 12.70 1.26 -7.68
CA GLY A 59 11.43 1.17 -8.41
C GLY A 59 10.30 1.96 -7.75
N TRP A 60 9.05 1.51 -7.89
CA TRP A 60 7.90 2.21 -7.28
C TRP A 60 7.78 1.84 -5.81
N VAL A 61 7.84 2.81 -4.91
CA VAL A 61 7.84 2.60 -3.46
C VAL A 61 6.56 3.12 -2.86
N ILE A 62 5.91 2.30 -2.04
CA ILE A 62 4.74 2.69 -1.23
C ILE A 62 5.14 2.75 0.24
N GLY A 63 4.77 3.82 0.95
CA GLY A 63 4.94 3.95 2.40
C GLY A 63 3.62 3.87 3.15
N PHE A 64 3.70 3.41 4.40
CA PHE A 64 2.56 3.26 5.32
C PHE A 64 2.91 3.75 6.72
N ASP A 65 1.91 4.29 7.42
CA ASP A 65 2.06 4.85 8.77
C ASP A 65 1.41 3.95 9.82
N THR A 66 2.20 3.09 10.44
CA THR A 66 1.74 2.19 11.50
C THR A 66 2.24 2.59 12.90
N ALA A 67 2.95 3.71 12.98
CA ALA A 67 3.31 4.39 14.22
C ALA A 67 2.43 5.63 14.43
N HIS A 68 1.12 5.45 14.33
CA HIS A 68 0.15 6.52 14.42
C HIS A 68 0.06 7.06 15.87
N TYR A 69 -0.34 8.32 16.01
CA TYR A 69 -0.54 8.91 17.32
C TYR A 69 -1.63 8.15 18.09
N GLY A 70 -1.31 7.72 19.32
CA GLY A 70 -2.22 6.95 20.18
C GLY A 70 -1.99 5.44 20.15
N ASP A 71 -1.08 4.95 19.30
CA ASP A 71 -0.62 3.57 19.31
C ASP A 71 0.42 3.30 20.40
N SER A 72 0.81 2.04 20.56
CA SER A 72 1.91 1.61 21.40
C SER A 72 2.61 0.39 20.80
N PRO A 73 3.84 0.09 21.22
CA PRO A 73 4.50 -1.16 20.83
C PRO A 73 3.74 -2.43 21.29
N ASP A 74 2.78 -2.31 22.21
CA ASP A 74 1.97 -3.44 22.69
C ASP A 74 0.78 -3.75 21.77
N ASN A 75 0.19 -2.74 21.11
CA ASN A 75 -0.91 -2.93 20.16
C ASN A 75 -0.45 -2.93 18.69
N TRP A 76 0.68 -2.27 18.40
CA TRP A 76 1.36 -2.25 17.11
C TRP A 76 2.83 -2.61 17.28
N SER A 77 3.10 -3.90 17.50
CA SER A 77 4.45 -4.46 17.50
C SER A 77 5.01 -4.60 16.09
N GLU A 78 6.31 -4.86 15.95
CA GLU A 78 6.96 -5.16 14.66
C GLU A 78 6.23 -6.28 13.90
N GLU A 79 5.83 -7.33 14.62
CA GLU A 79 5.11 -8.47 14.04
C GLU A 79 3.72 -8.06 13.55
N ALA A 80 3.01 -7.20 14.28
CA ALA A 80 1.70 -6.70 13.87
C ALA A 80 1.82 -5.86 12.59
N VAL A 81 2.81 -4.97 12.53
CA VAL A 81 3.12 -4.15 11.35
C VAL A 81 3.40 -5.05 10.13
N LEU A 82 4.26 -6.06 10.29
CA LEU A 82 4.56 -7.03 9.24
C LEU A 82 3.32 -7.83 8.80
N ALA A 83 2.49 -8.26 9.74
CA ALA A 83 1.32 -9.09 9.45
C ALA A 83 0.23 -8.33 8.70
N ASN A 84 -0.04 -7.09 9.09
CA ASN A 84 -1.06 -6.25 8.45
C ASN A 84 -0.72 -6.03 6.97
N TRP A 85 0.52 -5.62 6.70
CA TRP A 85 0.99 -5.35 5.34
C TRP A 85 1.10 -6.61 4.46
N LYS A 86 1.63 -7.71 5.01
CA LYS A 86 1.74 -8.97 4.25
C LYS A 86 0.38 -9.54 3.87
N THR A 87 -0.62 -9.43 4.75
CA THR A 87 -1.96 -9.99 4.48
C THR A 87 -2.59 -9.31 3.26
N GLU A 88 -2.63 -7.99 3.23
CA GLU A 88 -3.28 -7.23 2.15
C GLU A 88 -2.60 -7.46 0.78
N LEU A 89 -1.25 -7.46 0.74
CA LEU A 89 -0.52 -7.71 -0.50
C LEU A 89 -0.54 -9.17 -0.95
N ASP A 90 -0.45 -10.11 0.00
CA ASP A 90 -0.50 -11.53 -0.34
C ASP A 90 -1.91 -11.95 -0.79
N GLU A 91 -2.97 -11.34 -0.26
CA GLU A 91 -4.34 -11.55 -0.73
C GLU A 91 -4.53 -11.06 -2.17
N GLU A 92 -4.06 -9.86 -2.51
CA GLU A 92 -4.10 -9.36 -3.88
C GLU A 92 -3.19 -10.15 -4.82
N ARG A 93 -2.03 -10.61 -4.35
CA ARG A 93 -1.17 -11.54 -5.10
C ARG A 93 -1.88 -12.86 -5.39
N LEU A 94 -2.48 -13.49 -4.38
CA LEU A 94 -3.16 -14.78 -4.51
C LEU A 94 -4.37 -14.69 -5.46
N LYS A 95 -5.13 -13.60 -5.35
CA LYS A 95 -6.25 -13.30 -6.26
C LYS A 95 -5.76 -13.13 -7.70
N ARG A 96 -4.61 -12.48 -7.90
CA ARG A 96 -3.98 -12.34 -9.21
C ARG A 96 -3.56 -13.69 -9.79
N ASP A 97 -2.85 -14.52 -9.01
CA ASP A 97 -2.41 -15.85 -9.43
C ASP A 97 -3.61 -16.71 -9.89
N GLN A 98 -4.71 -16.70 -9.12
CA GLN A 98 -5.96 -17.38 -9.50
C GLN A 98 -6.61 -16.82 -10.79
N LEU A 99 -6.51 -15.51 -11.02
CA LEU A 99 -7.03 -14.86 -12.22
C LEU A 99 -6.15 -15.13 -13.45
N GLU A 100 -4.84 -15.27 -13.28
CA GLU A 100 -3.92 -15.70 -14.34
C GLU A 100 -4.17 -17.16 -14.71
N GLU A 101 -4.27 -18.06 -13.73
CA GLU A 101 -4.61 -19.47 -13.95
C GLU A 101 -5.96 -19.65 -14.65
N SER A 102 -6.94 -18.80 -14.32
CA SER A 102 -8.26 -18.84 -14.94
C SER A 102 -8.37 -18.07 -16.27
N GLY A 103 -7.30 -17.42 -16.74
CA GLY A 103 -7.29 -16.60 -17.96
C GLY A 103 -8.11 -15.31 -17.88
N ASN A 104 -8.49 -14.87 -16.67
CA ASN A 104 -9.33 -13.69 -16.44
C ASN A 104 -8.54 -12.44 -16.04
N ILE A 105 -7.21 -12.52 -15.99
CA ILE A 105 -6.34 -11.44 -15.52
C ILE A 105 -6.53 -10.13 -16.31
N GLU A 106 -6.65 -10.19 -17.64
CA GLU A 106 -6.84 -8.98 -18.46
C GLU A 106 -8.15 -8.26 -18.13
N ARG A 107 -9.22 -9.01 -17.84
CA ARG A 107 -10.52 -8.45 -17.45
C ARG A 107 -10.48 -7.80 -16.08
N TYR A 108 -9.71 -8.38 -15.16
CA TYR A 108 -9.47 -7.79 -13.84
C TYR A 108 -8.66 -6.50 -13.94
N LEU A 109 -7.52 -6.54 -14.63
CA LEU A 109 -6.66 -5.37 -14.82
C LEU A 109 -7.39 -4.25 -15.58
N PHE A 110 -8.21 -4.58 -16.59
CA PHE A 110 -9.05 -3.60 -17.28
C PHE A 110 -10.09 -2.98 -16.33
N ARG A 111 -10.80 -3.80 -15.53
CA ARG A 111 -11.79 -3.28 -14.58
C ARG A 111 -11.16 -2.39 -13.52
N VAL A 112 -10.03 -2.81 -12.97
CA VAL A 112 -9.25 -2.04 -12.00
C VAL A 112 -8.78 -0.73 -12.65
N GLY A 113 -8.14 -0.77 -13.82
CA GLY A 113 -7.68 0.40 -14.56
C GLY A 113 -8.81 1.37 -14.97
N VAL A 114 -9.99 0.87 -15.35
CA VAL A 114 -11.17 1.69 -15.64
C VAL A 114 -11.71 2.37 -14.38
N ILE A 115 -11.73 1.66 -13.24
CA ILE A 115 -12.10 2.28 -11.96
C ILE A 115 -11.13 3.43 -11.63
N TYR A 116 -9.82 3.22 -11.81
CA TYR A 116 -8.82 4.29 -11.62
C TYR A 116 -9.04 5.49 -12.55
N GLN A 117 -9.23 5.28 -13.86
CA GLN A 117 -9.46 6.38 -14.80
C GLN A 117 -10.75 7.16 -14.51
N LEU A 118 -11.80 6.47 -14.04
CA LEU A 118 -13.04 7.11 -13.62
C LEU A 118 -12.85 7.89 -12.32
N GLN A 119 -12.08 7.37 -11.36
CA GLN A 119 -11.76 8.06 -10.10
C GLN A 119 -10.98 9.36 -10.37
N GLU A 120 -9.94 9.31 -11.23
CA GLU A 120 -9.19 10.48 -11.69
C GLU A 120 -10.09 11.54 -12.35
N SER A 121 -11.03 11.09 -13.18
CA SER A 121 -11.98 11.98 -13.86
C SER A 121 -12.94 12.65 -12.87
N ILE A 122 -13.39 11.93 -11.84
CA ILE A 122 -14.25 12.46 -10.78
C ILE A 122 -13.49 13.48 -9.94
N ASN A 123 -12.28 13.15 -9.47
CA ASN A 123 -11.44 14.04 -8.66
C ASN A 123 -11.13 15.35 -9.41
N THR A 124 -10.84 15.26 -10.72
CA THR A 124 -10.60 16.43 -11.58
C THR A 124 -11.85 17.32 -11.69
N LEU A 125 -13.04 16.72 -11.78
CA LEU A 125 -14.30 17.47 -11.85
C LEU A 125 -14.64 18.14 -10.52
N GLU A 126 -14.36 17.49 -9.38
CA GLU A 126 -14.56 18.05 -8.04
C GLU A 126 -13.64 19.26 -7.79
N GLN A 127 -12.38 19.22 -8.26
CA GLN A 127 -11.45 20.36 -8.18
C GLN A 127 -11.88 21.55 -9.06
N LEU A 128 -12.64 21.33 -10.13
CA LEU A 128 -13.17 22.39 -10.99
C LEU A 128 -14.48 23.02 -10.46
N LEU A 129 -15.10 22.40 -9.46
CA LEU A 129 -16.37 22.83 -8.86
C LEU A 129 -16.20 23.52 -7.48
N LEU A 130 -14.96 23.73 -7.04
CA LEU A 130 -14.56 24.49 -5.85
C LEU A 130 -13.85 25.80 -6.24
#